data_AF-A0A3D0D9C6-F1
#
_entry.id   AF-A0A3D0D9C6-F1
#
_cell.length_a   1.000
_cell.length_b   1.000
_cell.length_c   1.000
_cell.angle_alpha   90.00
_cell.angle_beta   90.00
_cell.angle_gamma   90.00
#
_symmetry.space_group_name_H-M   'P 1'
#
loop_
_entity.id
_entity.type
_entity.pdbx_description
1 polymer ?
#
loop_
_entity_poly.entity_id
_entity_poly.type
_entity_poly.pdbx_seq_one_letter_code
_entity_poly.pdbx_strand_id
1 'polypeptide(L)' 'MQAERQKSLGVGPYERSAERQGHANGDKPKTVQTRVGAITFDVPQVREGGFDPSALEQGLRSERALTLALAEM' A
#
# COMPACT_ATOMS: atom_id res chain seq x y z
N MET A 1 0.59 5.62 2.48
CA MET A 1 1.41 4.44 2.16
C MET A 1 2.84 4.51 2.70
N GLN A 2 3.72 5.41 2.25
CA GLN A 2 5.10 5.46 2.77
C GLN A 2 5.18 5.72 4.29
N ALA A 3 4.34 6.63 4.80
CA ALA A 3 4.23 6.89 6.24
C ALA A 3 3.78 5.65 7.04
N GLU A 4 2.88 4.85 6.48
CA GLU A 4 2.44 3.60 7.11
C GLU A 4 3.57 2.57 7.15
N ARG A 5 4.38 2.46 6.09
CA ARG A 5 5.58 1.61 6.09
C ARG A 5 6.58 2.05 7.16
N GLN A 6 6.81 3.36 7.31
CA GLN A 6 7.71 3.86 8.35
C GLN A 6 7.18 3.52 9.75
N LYS A 7 5.87 3.68 9.96
CA LYS A 7 5.21 3.29 11.20
C LYS A 7 5.33 1.79 11.47
N SER A 8 5.18 0.93 10.45
CA SER A 8 5.34 -0.53 10.61
C SER A 8 6.78 -0.94 10.89
N LEU A 9 7.75 -0.24 10.30
CA LEU A 9 9.18 -0.50 10.53
C LEU A 9 9.70 0.10 11.85
N GLY A 10 8.96 1.04 12.45
CA GLY A 10 9.36 1.79 13.64
C GLY A 10 10.45 2.84 13.38
N VAL A 11 10.80 3.09 12.11
CA VAL A 11 11.95 3.94 11.74
C VAL A 11 11.72 4.65 10.42
N GLY A 12 12.34 5.82 10.28
CA GLY A 12 12.43 6.55 9.04
C GLY A 12 13.40 5.93 8.02
N PRO A 13 13.46 6.49 6.80
CA PRO A 13 14.41 6.08 5.77
C PRO A 13 15.85 6.18 6.28
N TYR A 14 16.60 5.09 6.17
CA TYR A 14 18.01 4.98 6.58
C TYR A 14 18.32 5.28 8.06
N GLU A 15 17.30 5.46 8.89
CA GLU A 15 17.47 5.79 10.30
C GLU A 15 18.04 4.59 11.08
N ARG A 16 19.03 4.83 11.93
CA ARG A 16 19.59 3.79 12.80
C ARG A 16 18.95 3.92 14.18
N SER A 17 18.11 2.95 14.54
CA SER A 17 17.48 2.87 15.85
C SER A 17 17.40 1.42 16.31
N ALA A 18 17.42 1.21 17.63
CA ALA A 18 17.19 -0.08 18.25
C ALA A 18 15.72 -0.55 18.09
N GLU A 19 14.79 0.38 17.79
CA GLU A 19 13.36 0.10 17.61
C GLU A 19 13.02 -0.44 16.20
N ARG A 20 14.00 -0.55 15.31
CA ARG A 20 13.82 -1.05 13.94
C ARG A 20 13.25 -2.47 13.94
N GLN A 21 12.09 -2.65 13.30
CA GLN A 21 11.42 -3.95 13.20
C GLN A 21 11.65 -4.68 11.86
N GLY A 22 12.32 -4.03 10.91
CA GLY A 22 12.62 -4.64 9.61
C GLY A 22 13.26 -3.70 8.60
N HIS A 23 13.18 -4.06 7.32
CA HIS A 23 13.77 -3.32 6.22
C HIS A 23 12.80 -3.04 5.08
N ALA A 24 12.91 -1.84 4.49
CA ALA A 24 12.24 -1.53 3.24
C ALA A 24 12.78 -2.39 2.10
N ASN A 25 11.91 -2.76 1.16
CA ASN A 25 12.25 -3.62 0.02
C ASN A 25 11.75 -3.02 -1.30
N GLY A 26 12.00 -1.72 -1.50
CA GLY A 26 11.49 -1.00 -2.67
C GLY A 26 9.97 -0.88 -2.68
N ASP A 27 9.43 -0.79 -3.89
CA ASP A 27 8.01 -0.61 -4.17
C ASP A 27 7.57 -1.56 -5.30
N LYS A 28 6.33 -2.05 -5.23
CA LYS A 28 5.72 -2.90 -6.25
C LYS A 28 4.62 -2.13 -6.98
N PRO A 29 4.60 -2.13 -8.33
CA PRO A 29 3.53 -1.47 -9.06
C PRO A 29 2.20 -2.20 -8.87
N LYS A 30 1.14 -1.46 -8.56
CA LYS A 30 -0.25 -1.93 -8.50
C LYS A 30 -1.16 -0.99 -9.28
N THR A 31 -1.77 -1.51 -10.35
CA THR A 31 -2.78 -0.76 -11.11
C THR A 31 -4.17 -1.04 -10.54
N VAL A 32 -4.91 0.03 -10.25
CA VAL A 32 -6.30 0.00 -9.77
C VAL A 32 -7.19 0.70 -10.80
N GLN A 33 -8.30 0.07 -11.13
CA GLN A 33 -9.37 0.67 -11.93
C GLN A 33 -10.18 1.61 -11.05
N THR A 34 -10.15 2.89 -11.40
CA THR A 34 -10.91 3.94 -10.72
C THR A 34 -11.97 4.53 -11.64
N ARG A 35 -12.90 5.31 -11.09
CA ARG A 35 -13.91 6.04 -11.89
C ARG A 35 -13.32 6.99 -12.93
N VAL A 36 -12.08 7.45 -12.72
CA VAL A 36 -11.38 8.38 -13.62
C VAL A 36 -10.36 7.68 -14.53
N GLY A 37 -10.35 6.35 -14.54
CA GLY A 37 -9.44 5.53 -15.34
C GLY A 37 -8.49 4.67 -14.51
N ALA A 38 -7.58 3.98 -15.18
CA ALA A 38 -6.57 3.15 -14.53
C ALA A 38 -5.46 4.01 -13.91
N ILE A 39 -5.18 3.81 -12.62
CA ILE A 39 -4.09 4.49 -11.91
C ILE A 39 -3.10 3.44 -11.40
N THR A 40 -1.82 3.62 -11.70
CA THR A 40 -0.73 2.78 -11.19
C THR A 40 -0.09 3.43 -9.97
N PHE A 41 -0.06 2.69 -8.86
CA PHE A 41 0.55 3.10 -7.60
C PHE A 41 1.84 2.32 -7.36
N ASP A 42 2.83 3.00 -6.81
CA ASP A 42 4.02 2.37 -6.24
C ASP A 42 3.72 1.98 -4.79
N VAL A 43 3.47 0.69 -4.58
CA VAL A 43 3.08 0.15 -3.27
C VAL A 43 4.33 -0.22 -2.47
N PRO A 44 4.58 0.42 -1.31
CA PRO A 44 5.76 0.13 -0.52
C PRO A 44 5.83 -1.30 -0.04
N GLN A 45 7.02 -1.90 -0.08
CA GLN A 45 7.26 -3.25 0.40
C GLN A 45 8.18 -3.26 1.62
N VAL A 46 7.96 -4.25 2.49
CA VAL A 46 8.80 -4.62 3.63
C VAL A 46 9.41 -5.98 3.34
N ARG A 47 10.68 -6.19 3.70
CA ARG A 47 11.45 -7.39 3.37
C ARG A 47 10.93 -8.62 4.10
N GLU A 48 10.48 -8.43 5.33
CA GLU A 48 9.93 -9.46 6.21
C GLU A 48 8.49 -9.85 5.80
N GLY A 49 7.87 -9.13 4.86
CA GLY A 49 6.47 -9.31 4.49
C GLY A 49 5.50 -8.71 5.52
N GLY A 50 4.22 -9.08 5.43
CA GLY A 50 3.21 -8.70 6.43
C GLY A 50 2.81 -7.21 6.45
N PHE A 51 3.25 -6.43 5.47
CA PHE A 51 2.85 -5.03 5.32
C PHE A 51 1.94 -4.87 4.11
N ASP A 52 0.71 -4.44 4.36
CA ASP A 52 -0.25 -3.99 3.35
C ASP A 52 -0.77 -2.60 3.75
N PRO A 53 -0.73 -1.60 2.84
CA PRO A 53 -1.20 -0.26 3.15
C PRO A 53 -2.72 -0.21 3.28
N SER A 54 -3.22 0.54 4.25
CA SER A 54 -4.65 0.67 4.53
C SER A 54 -5.44 1.35 3.40
N ALA A 55 -4.79 2.19 2.60
CA ALA A 55 -5.40 2.87 1.47
C ALA A 55 -5.75 1.93 0.30
N LEU A 56 -5.13 0.75 0.21
CA LEU A 56 -5.30 -0.18 -0.90
C LEU A 56 -5.55 -1.59 -0.38
N GLU A 57 -6.78 -2.07 -0.53
CA GLU A 57 -7.17 -3.40 -0.08
C GLU A 57 -6.41 -4.50 -0.84
N GLN A 58 -5.90 -5.49 -0.09
CA GLN A 58 -5.16 -6.62 -0.64
C GLN A 58 -6.07 -7.45 -1.56
N GLY A 59 -5.53 -7.91 -2.70
CA GLY A 59 -6.29 -8.70 -3.67
C GLY A 59 -7.26 -7.90 -4.57
N LEU A 60 -7.66 -6.67 -4.18
CA LEU A 60 -8.54 -5.84 -5.01
C LEU A 60 -7.77 -4.99 -6.02
N ARG A 61 -8.34 -4.91 -7.23
CA ARG A 61 -7.87 -4.07 -8.35
C ARG A 61 -8.92 -3.11 -8.90
N SER A 62 -10.07 -3.03 -8.25
CA SER A 62 -11.13 -2.07 -8.57
C SER A 62 -11.42 -1.23 -7.34
N GLU A 63 -11.73 0.04 -7.53
CA GLU A 63 -12.18 0.88 -6.43
C GLU A 63 -13.54 0.37 -5.87
N ARG A 64 -13.74 0.54 -4.56
CA ARG A 64 -15.01 0.15 -3.91
C ARG A 64 -16.21 0.97 -4.36
N ALA A 65 -15.98 2.24 -4.72
CA ALA A 65 -17.04 3.12 -5.20
C ALA A 65 -17.65 2.62 -6.54
N LEU A 66 -16.83 2.05 -7.42
CA LEU A 66 -17.29 1.40 -8.65
C LEU A 66 -18.19 0.20 -8.34
N THR A 67 -17.77 -0.68 -7.42
CA THR A 67 -18.57 -1.85 -7.05
C THR A 67 -19.89 -1.48 -6.38
N LEU A 68 -19.92 -0.41 -5.59
CA LEU A 68 -21.15 0.09 -4.97
C LEU A 68 -22.11 0.68 -6.00
N ALA A 69 -21.61 1.49 -6.93
CA ALA A 69 -22.43 2.05 -8.01
C ALA A 69 -23.06 0.97 -8.90
N LEU A 70 -22.34 -0.13 -9.16
CA LEU A 70 -22.88 -1.29 -9.88
C LEU A 70 -23.94 -2.07 -9.08
N ALA A 71 -23.85 -2.08 -7.75
CA ALA A 71 -24.78 -2.78 -6.87
C ALA A 71 -26.06 -2.00 -6.58
N GLU A 72 -26.04 -0.67 -6.71
CA GLU A 72 -27.23 0.19 -6.57
C GLU A 72 -28.16 0.15 -7.79
N MET A 73 -27.67 -0.29 -8.95
CA MET A 73 -28.46 -0.49 -10.18
C MET A 73 -29.20 -1.82 -10.18
#